data_AF-A0A315VYM3-F1
#
_entry.id   AF-A0A315VYM3-F1
#
_cell.length_a   1.000
_cell.length_b   1.000
_cell.length_c   1.000
_cell.angle_alpha   90.00
_cell.angle_beta   90.00
_cell.angle_gamma   90.00
#
_symmetry.space_group_name_H-M   'P 1'
#
loop_
_entity.id
_entity.type
_entity.pdbx_description
1 polymer ?
#
loop_
_entity_poly.entity_id
_entity_poly.type
_entity_poly.pdbx_seq_one_letter_code
_entity_poly.pdbx_strand_id
1 'polypeptide(L)'
;MKRRLLLVSNSTLHGSGYLDHCQQHISSFFGKNVKRVLFVPYALHDRDAYTTTARNKFRSLGYEVDGIHEAADPVEAVRKAEGIFIGEN
;
A
#
# COMPACT_ATOMS: atom_id res chain seq x y z
N MET A 1 17.78 -10.62 -11.43
CA MET A 1 16.40 -10.64 -10.88
C MET A 1 15.51 -9.68 -11.67
N LYS A 2 14.26 -10.07 -11.97
CA LYS A 2 13.28 -9.20 -12.63
C LYS A 2 12.51 -8.41 -11.56
N ARG A 3 12.53 -7.09 -11.63
CA ARG A 3 11.74 -6.23 -10.73
C ARG A 3 10.27 -6.28 -11.13
N ARG A 4 9.36 -6.33 -10.14
CA ARG A 4 7.92 -6.21 -10.33
C ARG A 4 7.50 -4.87 -9.73
N LEU A 5 7.00 -3.97 -10.56
CA LEU A 5 6.59 -2.63 -10.16
C LEU A 5 5.23 -2.31 -10.79
N LEU A 6 4.36 -1.68 -10.03
CA LEU A 6 3.13 -1.06 -10.49
C LEU A 6 3.24 0.43 -10.15
N LEU A 7 3.24 1.28 -11.17
CA LEU A 7 3.30 2.73 -11.02
C LEU A 7 1.91 3.28 -11.35
N VAL A 8 1.35 4.05 -10.43
CA VAL A 8 0.02 4.65 -10.56
C VAL A 8 0.19 6.17 -10.62
N SER A 9 -0.52 6.82 -11.54
CA SER A 9 -0.33 8.24 -11.84
C SER A 9 -1.00 9.19 -10.83
N ASN A 10 -2.01 8.72 -10.12
CA ASN A 10 -2.70 9.41 -9.04
C ASN A 10 -3.42 8.39 -8.14
N SER A 11 -3.80 8.80 -6.94
CA SER A 11 -4.50 7.94 -6.01
C SER A 11 -6.01 8.01 -6.15
N THR A 12 -6.55 9.06 -6.77
CA THR A 12 -7.99 9.34 -6.80
C THR A 12 -8.39 9.98 -8.12
N LEU A 13 -9.39 9.41 -8.79
CA LEU A 13 -10.06 10.07 -9.92
C LEU A 13 -11.28 10.86 -9.43
N HIS A 14 -11.61 11.94 -10.14
CA HIS A 14 -12.76 12.78 -9.80
C HIS A 14 -14.05 11.96 -9.70
N GLY A 15 -14.75 12.03 -8.56
CA GLY A 15 -15.98 11.28 -8.29
C GLY A 15 -15.78 9.82 -7.84
N SER A 16 -14.53 9.38 -7.60
CA SER A 16 -14.21 8.03 -7.10
C SER A 16 -13.55 8.07 -5.72
N GLY A 17 -13.55 6.94 -5.01
CA GLY A 17 -12.82 6.75 -3.77
C GLY A 17 -11.32 6.51 -3.99
N TYR A 18 -10.59 6.53 -2.88
CA TYR A 18 -9.15 6.29 -2.85
C TYR A 18 -8.78 4.92 -3.47
N LEU A 19 -7.92 4.96 -4.50
CA LEU A 19 -7.43 3.83 -5.31
C LEU A 19 -8.52 3.00 -6.01
N ASP A 20 -9.74 3.50 -6.14
CA ASP A 20 -10.84 2.76 -6.78
C ASP A 20 -10.52 2.39 -8.22
N HIS A 21 -10.02 3.36 -9.00
CA HIS A 21 -9.77 3.18 -10.42
C HIS A 21 -8.66 2.16 -10.72
N CYS A 22 -7.70 1.98 -9.81
CA CYS A 22 -6.55 1.09 -9.99
C CYS A 22 -6.66 -0.21 -9.19
N GLN A 23 -7.77 -0.44 -8.48
CA GLN A 23 -7.91 -1.59 -7.58
C GLN A 23 -7.73 -2.95 -8.25
N GLN A 24 -8.19 -3.11 -9.50
CA GLN A 24 -8.03 -4.36 -10.25
C GLN A 24 -6.55 -4.62 -10.60
N HIS A 25 -5.80 -3.56 -10.90
CA HIS A 25 -4.37 -3.65 -11.13
C HIS A 25 -3.63 -4.01 -9.84
N ILE A 26 -4.01 -3.42 -8.69
CA ILE A 26 -3.46 -3.75 -7.37
C ILE A 26 -3.68 -5.24 -7.05
N SER A 27 -4.92 -5.73 -7.18
CA SER A 27 -5.25 -7.14 -6.92
C SER A 27 -4.55 -8.10 -7.88
N SER A 28 -4.42 -7.74 -9.16
CA SER A 28 -3.68 -8.55 -10.14
C SER A 28 -2.18 -8.55 -9.86
N PHE A 29 -1.63 -7.43 -9.40
CA PHE A 29 -0.21 -7.27 -9.10
C PHE A 29 0.20 -8.05 -7.85
N PHE A 30 -0.52 -7.89 -6.73
CA PHE A 30 -0.22 -8.62 -5.50
C PHE A 30 -0.66 -10.09 -5.59
N GLY A 31 -1.75 -10.37 -6.31
CA GLY A 31 -2.28 -11.72 -6.46
C GLY A 31 -2.74 -12.30 -5.13
N LYS A 32 -2.91 -13.62 -5.06
CA LYS A 32 -3.41 -14.33 -3.87
C LYS A 32 -2.33 -14.70 -2.84
N ASN A 33 -1.06 -14.65 -3.27
CA ASN A 33 0.09 -15.10 -2.47
C ASN A 33 0.56 -14.04 -1.49
N VAL A 34 0.36 -12.76 -1.81
CA VAL A 34 0.58 -11.66 -0.87
C VAL A 34 -0.64 -11.59 0.04
N LYS A 35 -0.40 -11.63 1.35
CA LYS A 35 -1.40 -11.43 2.40
C LYS A 35 -1.23 -10.09 3.07
N ARG A 36 0.01 -9.64 3.21
CA ARG A 36 0.37 -8.46 3.99
C ARG A 36 1.28 -7.52 3.20
N VAL A 37 0.89 -6.25 3.14
CA VAL A 37 1.60 -5.20 2.43
C VAL A 37 2.18 -4.21 3.43
N LEU A 38 3.48 -3.93 3.32
CA LEU A 38 4.12 -2.87 4.09
C LEU A 38 3.86 -1.52 3.40
N PHE A 39 3.27 -0.58 4.12
CA PHE A 39 2.98 0.76 3.63
C PHE A 39 4.04 1.77 4.09
N VAL A 40 4.46 2.64 3.17
CA VAL A 40 5.41 3.73 3.41
C VAL A 40 4.66 5.08 3.30
N PRO A 41 4.21 5.68 4.42
CA PRO A 41 3.32 6.85 4.43
C PRO A 41 4.05 8.20 4.48
N TYR A 42 5.36 8.24 4.22
CA TYR A 42 6.17 9.44 4.48
C TYR A 42 5.88 10.65 3.58
N ALA A 43 5.06 10.48 2.53
CA ALA A 43 4.64 11.59 1.69
C ALA A 43 3.73 12.59 2.42
N LEU A 44 2.98 12.13 3.44
CA LEU A 44 2.10 12.98 4.25
C LEU A 44 2.58 13.08 5.71
N HIS A 45 2.20 14.18 6.35
CA HIS A 45 2.58 14.43 7.75
C HIS A 45 1.79 13.54 8.73
N ASP A 46 0.48 13.41 8.54
CA ASP A 46 -0.36 12.53 9.35
C ASP A 46 -0.31 11.08 8.83
N ARG A 47 0.75 10.38 9.26
CA ARG A 47 1.06 9.03 8.83
C ARG A 47 0.06 7.99 9.34
N ASP A 48 -0.53 8.23 10.52
CA ASP A 48 -1.49 7.32 11.13
C ASP A 48 -2.83 7.37 10.40
N ALA A 49 -3.33 8.59 10.11
CA ALA A 49 -4.53 8.75 9.30
C ALA A 49 -4.32 8.21 7.87
N TYR A 50 -3.15 8.45 7.29
CA TYR A 50 -2.85 7.96 5.95
C TYR A 50 -2.79 6.43 5.90
N THR A 51 -2.12 5.80 6.87
CA THR A 51 -2.04 4.34 7.00
C THR A 51 -3.40 3.72 7.26
N THR A 52 -4.25 4.36 8.07
CA THR A 52 -5.64 3.94 8.29
C THR A 52 -6.45 3.95 6.99
N THR A 53 -6.29 4.98 6.16
CA THR A 53 -6.93 5.06 4.84
C THR A 53 -6.47 3.95 3.92
N ALA A 54 -5.15 3.71 3.83
CA ALA A 54 -4.58 2.62 3.03
C ALA A 54 -5.06 1.25 3.52
N ARG A 55 -5.06 0.99 4.85
CA ARG A 55 -5.60 -0.23 5.48
C ARG A 55 -7.04 -0.49 5.07
N ASN A 56 -7.90 0.52 5.18
CA ASN A 56 -9.32 0.36 4.84
C ASN A 56 -9.50 -0.03 3.37
N LYS A 57 -8.76 0.59 2.46
CA LYS A 57 -8.83 0.26 1.04
C LYS A 57 -8.25 -1.12 0.74
N PHE A 58 -7.07 -1.46 1.24
CA PHE A 58 -6.44 -2.75 0.96
C PHE A 58 -7.19 -3.92 1.60
N ARG A 59 -7.80 -3.71 2.76
CA ARG A 59 -8.66 -4.71 3.42
C ARG A 59 -9.87 -5.07 2.55
N SER A 60 -10.49 -4.11 1.86
CA SER A 60 -11.59 -4.41 0.93
C SER A 60 -11.14 -5.23 -0.29
N LEU A 61 -9.83 -5.24 -0.59
CA LEU A 61 -9.20 -6.05 -1.63
C LEU A 61 -8.65 -7.39 -1.10
N GLY A 62 -8.75 -7.65 0.21
CA GLY A 62 -8.30 -8.89 0.85
C GLY A 62 -6.84 -8.89 1.33
N TYR A 63 -6.22 -7.72 1.50
CA TYR A 63 -4.85 -7.58 2.01
C TYR A 63 -4.82 -6.88 3.36
N GLU A 64 -3.92 -7.32 4.24
CA GLU A 64 -3.57 -6.63 5.47
C GLU A 64 -2.48 -5.58 5.19
N VAL A 65 -2.44 -4.51 5.99
CA VAL A 65 -1.46 -3.43 5.82
C VAL A 65 -0.84 -3.04 7.16
N ASP A 66 0.49 -3.01 7.19
CA ASP A 66 1.29 -2.46 8.27
C ASP A 66 1.94 -1.15 7.84
N GLY A 67 1.91 -0.13 8.70
CA GLY A 67 2.66 1.10 8.48
C GLY A 67 4.11 0.92 8.89
N ILE A 68 5.06 1.25 8.02
CA ILE A 68 6.49 1.15 8.34
C ILE A 68 6.90 2.05 9.52
N HIS A 69 6.18 3.15 9.75
CA HIS A 69 6.43 4.08 10.86
C HIS A 69 5.96 3.54 12.22
N GLU A 70 5.17 2.46 12.24
CA GLU A 70 4.74 1.76 13.45
C GLU A 70 5.69 0.60 13.82
N ALA A 71 6.61 0.24 12.92
CA ALA A 71 7.54 -0.86 13.13
C ALA A 71 8.69 -0.46 14.07
N ALA A 72 9.03 -1.34 15.02
CA ALA A 72 10.18 -1.15 15.91
C ALA A 72 11.52 -1.12 15.15
N ASP A 73 11.62 -1.92 14.08
CA ASP A 73 12.75 -1.90 13.14
C ASP A 73 12.21 -1.79 11.70
N PRO A 74 12.26 -0.59 11.07
CA PRO A 74 11.75 -0.39 9.72
C PRO A 74 12.61 -1.09 8.65
N VAL A 75 13.91 -1.33 8.90
CA VAL A 75 14.79 -2.03 7.95
C VAL A 75 14.40 -3.50 7.89
N GLU A 76 14.18 -4.10 9.05
CA GLU A 76 13.74 -5.49 9.13
C GLU A 76 12.32 -5.69 8.59
N ALA A 77 11.42 -4.72 8.80
CA ALA A 77 10.09 -4.72 8.19
C ALA A 77 10.17 -4.78 6.66
N VAL A 78 11.05 -3.97 6.04
CA VAL A 78 11.28 -3.99 4.59
C VAL A 78 11.82 -5.34 4.12
N ARG A 79 12.76 -5.94 4.86
CA ARG A 79 13.33 -7.25 4.50
C ARG A 79 12.30 -8.39 4.52
N LYS A 80 11.31 -8.30 5.42
CA LYS A 80 10.24 -9.31 5.60
C LYS A 80 8.99 -9.05 4.77
N ALA A 81 8.86 -7.88 4.14
CA ALA A 81 7.66 -7.51 3.41
C ALA A 81 7.40 -8.42 2.20
N GLU A 82 6.17 -8.94 2.09
CA GLU A 82 5.71 -9.70 0.92
C GLU A 82 5.43 -8.78 -0.28
N GLY A 83 5.01 -7.54 0.02
CA GLY A 83 4.77 -6.47 -0.92
C GLY A 83 4.93 -5.12 -0.24
N ILE A 84 5.33 -4.11 -1.01
CA ILE A 84 5.52 -2.74 -0.52
C ILE A 84 4.60 -1.81 -1.31
N PHE A 85 3.86 -0.97 -0.61
CA PHE A 85 3.09 0.13 -1.17
C PHE A 85 3.67 1.45 -0.65
N ILE A 86 3.91 2.41 -1.53
CA ILE A 86 4.49 3.71 -1.19
C ILE A 86 3.43 4.76 -1.50
N GLY A 87 3.12 5.58 -0.50
CA GLY A 87 2.15 6.66 -0.64
C GLY A 87 2.70 7.82 -1.47
N GLU A 88 1.77 8.62 -1.98
CA GLU A 88 2.02 9.88 -2.69
C GLU A 88 1.50 11.05 -1.85
N ASN A 89 1.84 12.28 -2.26
CA ASN A 89 1.47 13.51 -1.56
C ASN A 89 0.14 14.07 -2.05
#